data_AF-A0A7V5G5E6-F1
#
_entry.id   AF-A0A7V5G5E6-F1
#
_cell.length_a   1.000
_cell.length_b   1.000
_cell.length_c   1.000
_cell.angle_alpha   90.00
_cell.angle_beta   90.00
_cell.angle_gamma   90.00
#
_symmetry.space_group_name_H-M   'P 1'
#
loop_
_entity.id
_entity.type
_entity.pdbx_description
1 polymer ?
#
loop_
_entity_poly.entity_id
_entity_poly.type
_entity_poly.pdbx_seq_one_letter_code
_entity_poly.pdbx_strand_id
1 'polypeptide(L)'
;MSIFRLFILIVAFWVTSLEAVDYTSKKEVKQFMHTMQYRYGFKKDTLHKWFKNVRKNSYIPLKRKSFYCGARCYSSGSWDRYSYQYLRRASGGVYFMKKFHNTLKKAYKKYKVEPEYITAIIGIESEYGSRRG
;
A
#
# COMPACT_ATOMS: atom_id res chain seq x y z
N MET A 1 -33.63 3.51 -42.15
CA MET A 1 -33.22 3.67 -40.73
C MET A 1 -32.12 2.70 -40.24
N SER A 2 -31.39 2.00 -41.13
CA SER A 2 -30.40 0.97 -40.69
C SER A 2 -28.94 1.46 -40.75
N ILE A 3 -28.54 2.19 -41.79
CA ILE A 3 -27.14 2.61 -42.02
C ILE A 3 -26.67 3.71 -41.05
N PHE A 4 -27.55 4.66 -40.70
CA PHE A 4 -27.21 5.75 -39.79
C PHE A 4 -26.95 5.27 -38.35
N ARG A 5 -27.67 4.23 -37.90
CA ARG A 5 -27.44 3.59 -36.60
C ARG A 5 -26.13 2.78 -36.58
N LEU A 6 -25.78 2.15 -37.69
CA LEU A 6 -24.51 1.43 -37.86
C LEU A 6 -23.31 2.40 -37.81
N PHE A 7 -23.44 3.57 -38.43
CA PHE A 7 -22.42 4.62 -38.42
C PHE A 7 -22.18 5.19 -37.01
N ILE A 8 -23.27 5.42 -36.25
CA ILE A 8 -23.19 5.89 -34.85
C ILE A 8 -22.52 4.84 -33.94
N LEU A 9 -22.79 3.54 -34.14
CA LEU A 9 -22.15 2.47 -33.38
C LEU A 9 -20.65 2.33 -33.68
N ILE A 10 -20.23 2.53 -34.94
CA ILE A 10 -18.82 2.49 -35.32
C ILE A 10 -18.07 3.71 -34.74
N VAL A 11 -18.62 4.91 -34.85
CA VAL A 11 -18.00 6.13 -34.28
C VAL A 11 -17.88 6.03 -32.74
N ALA A 12 -18.86 5.45 -32.06
CA ALA A 12 -18.82 5.26 -30.60
C ALA A 12 -17.71 4.29 -30.15
N PHE A 13 -17.28 3.35 -30.99
CA PHE A 13 -16.20 2.41 -30.66
C PHE A 13 -14.81 3.04 -30.72
N TRP A 14 -14.62 4.09 -31.52
CA TRP A 14 -13.33 4.78 -31.66
C TRP A 14 -13.05 5.82 -30.55
N VAL A 15 -14.06 6.22 -29.78
CA VAL A 15 -13.95 7.29 -28.77
C VAL A 15 -13.72 6.73 -27.35
N THR A 16 -13.17 5.52 -27.22
CA THR A 16 -12.74 4.98 -25.93
C THR A 16 -11.22 4.90 -25.85
N SER A 17 -10.55 6.04 -25.82
CA SER A 17 -9.16 6.09 -25.39
C SER A 17 -9.10 5.76 -23.89
N LEU A 18 -8.73 4.52 -23.56
CA LEU A 18 -8.16 4.24 -22.25
C LEU A 18 -6.81 4.98 -22.19
N GLU A 19 -6.80 6.17 -21.59
CA GLU A 19 -5.57 6.91 -21.27
C GLU A 19 -4.78 6.14 -20.21
N ALA A 20 -4.07 5.10 -20.66
CA ALA A 20 -3.07 4.43 -19.86
C ALA A 20 -1.91 5.40 -19.66
N VAL A 21 -1.73 5.86 -18.41
CA VAL A 21 -0.63 6.76 -18.06
C VAL A 21 0.71 6.07 -18.37
N ASP A 22 1.43 6.58 -19.36
CA ASP A 22 2.79 6.13 -19.63
C ASP A 22 3.76 6.74 -18.61
N TYR A 23 4.13 5.96 -17.60
CA TYR A 23 5.09 6.39 -16.60
C TYR A 23 6.51 6.56 -17.14
N THR A 24 6.88 5.91 -18.25
CA THR A 24 8.23 6.06 -18.82
C THR A 24 8.44 7.45 -19.43
N SER A 25 7.37 8.14 -19.81
CA SER A 25 7.40 9.49 -20.34
C SER A 25 7.66 10.57 -19.27
N LYS A 26 7.30 10.31 -18.01
CA LYS A 26 7.31 11.27 -16.90
C LYS A 26 8.72 11.68 -16.49
N LYS A 27 8.92 12.98 -16.27
CA LYS A 27 10.24 13.56 -15.90
C LYS A 27 10.78 12.95 -14.61
N GLU A 28 9.93 12.83 -13.59
CA GLU A 28 10.29 12.28 -12.27
C GLU A 28 10.70 10.81 -12.37
N VAL A 29 10.01 10.04 -13.22
CA VAL A 29 10.31 8.62 -13.44
C VAL A 29 11.61 8.47 -14.23
N LYS A 30 11.85 9.30 -15.25
CA LYS A 30 13.14 9.33 -15.97
C LYS A 30 14.30 9.65 -15.02
N GLN A 31 14.14 10.64 -14.14
CA GLN A 31 15.15 10.99 -13.13
C GLN A 31 15.38 9.85 -12.12
N PHE A 32 14.31 9.18 -11.68
CA PHE A 32 14.42 8.01 -10.82
C PHE A 32 15.17 6.87 -11.51
N MET A 33 14.80 6.49 -12.74
CA MET A 33 15.48 5.45 -13.52
C MET A 33 16.96 5.79 -13.74
N HIS A 34 17.27 7.04 -14.05
CA HIS A 34 18.66 7.52 -14.15
C HIS A 34 19.41 7.29 -12.83
N THR A 35 18.82 7.68 -11.70
CA THR A 35 19.43 7.46 -10.37
C THR A 35 19.66 5.97 -10.10
N MET A 36 18.68 5.12 -10.41
CA MET A 36 18.78 3.67 -10.24
C MET A 36 19.89 3.06 -11.11
N GLN A 37 20.05 3.55 -12.33
CA GLN A 37 21.10 3.11 -13.23
C GLN A 37 22.48 3.53 -12.71
N TYR A 38 22.71 4.83 -12.50
CA TYR A 38 24.06 5.33 -12.22
C TYR A 38 24.52 5.09 -10.79
N ARG A 39 23.61 5.14 -9.81
CA ARG A 39 23.97 4.99 -8.39
C ARG A 39 23.98 3.54 -7.93
N TYR A 40 23.06 2.73 -8.47
CA TYR A 40 22.81 1.38 -7.98
C TYR A 40 23.04 0.29 -9.05
N GLY A 41 23.49 0.67 -10.26
CA GLY A 41 23.91 -0.28 -11.30
C GLY A 41 22.77 -1.02 -12.01
N PHE A 42 21.53 -0.54 -11.91
CA PHE A 42 20.39 -1.19 -12.58
C PHE A 42 20.50 -1.05 -14.11
N LYS A 43 20.14 -2.11 -14.84
CA LYS A 43 20.09 -2.09 -16.31
C LYS A 43 18.96 -1.17 -16.78
N LYS A 44 19.28 -0.26 -17.68
CA LYS A 44 18.33 0.70 -18.28
C LYS A 44 17.11 0.01 -18.87
N ASP A 45 17.30 -1.05 -19.65
CA ASP A 45 16.21 -1.76 -20.33
C ASP A 45 15.28 -2.47 -19.34
N THR A 46 15.83 -2.98 -18.23
CA THR A 46 15.04 -3.58 -17.15
C THR A 46 14.15 -2.55 -16.48
N LEU A 47 14.72 -1.38 -16.13
CA LEU A 47 13.96 -0.28 -15.54
C LEU A 47 12.85 0.19 -16.48
N HIS A 48 13.17 0.39 -17.77
CA HIS A 48 12.19 0.81 -18.76
C HIS A 48 11.06 -0.22 -18.93
N LYS A 49 11.38 -1.52 -18.98
CA LYS A 49 10.39 -2.60 -19.02
C LYS A 49 9.48 -2.59 -17.80
N TRP A 50 10.00 -2.38 -16.59
CA TRP A 50 9.16 -2.32 -15.40
C TRP A 50 8.24 -1.12 -15.42
N PHE A 51 8.76 0.09 -15.67
CA PHE A 51 7.96 1.32 -15.65
C PHE A 51 6.93 1.39 -16.79
N LYS A 52 7.17 0.73 -17.92
CA LYS A 52 6.18 0.58 -19.01
C LYS A 52 4.95 -0.22 -18.58
N ASN A 53 5.08 -1.11 -17.60
CA ASN A 53 3.99 -1.97 -17.11
C ASN A 53 3.31 -1.44 -15.85
N VAL A 54 3.76 -0.31 -15.30
CA VAL A 54 3.15 0.32 -14.12
C VAL A 54 1.77 0.87 -14.48
N ARG A 55 0.78 0.59 -13.64
CA ARG A 55 -0.59 1.12 -13.79
C ARG A 55 -0.95 1.98 -12.59
N LYS A 56 -1.68 3.07 -12.83
CA LYS A 56 -2.22 3.90 -11.76
C LYS A 56 -3.30 3.10 -11.02
N ASN A 57 -3.14 2.92 -9.71
CA ASN A 57 -4.21 2.41 -8.86
C ASN A 57 -5.15 3.57 -8.51
N SER A 58 -6.38 3.56 -9.03
CA SER A 58 -7.38 4.61 -8.80
C SER A 58 -7.84 4.72 -7.35
N TYR A 59 -7.69 3.65 -6.54
CA TYR A 59 -8.03 3.64 -5.12
C TYR A 59 -6.98 4.35 -4.25
N ILE A 60 -5.79 4.64 -4.78
CA ILE A 60 -4.74 5.35 -4.05
C ILE A 60 -4.81 6.85 -4.40
N PRO A 61 -5.24 7.71 -3.46
CA PRO A 61 -5.31 9.14 -3.71
C PRO A 61 -3.91 9.73 -3.92
N LEU A 62 -3.77 10.61 -4.92
CA LEU A 62 -2.49 11.26 -5.28
C LEU A 62 -1.93 12.17 -4.18
N LYS A 63 -2.78 12.63 -3.27
CA LYS A 63 -2.41 13.47 -2.14
C LYS A 63 -3.12 12.92 -0.92
N ARG A 64 -2.36 12.45 0.08
CA ARG A 64 -2.92 12.25 1.42
C ARG A 64 -3.36 13.64 1.91
N LYS A 65 -4.67 13.90 1.95
CA LYS A 65 -5.17 15.07 2.68
C LYS A 65 -4.72 14.87 4.13
N SER A 66 -3.76 15.67 4.58
CA SER A 66 -3.52 15.82 6.01
C SER A 66 -4.76 16.49 6.58
N PHE A 67 -5.62 15.72 7.24
CA PHE A 67 -6.75 16.27 7.97
C PHE A 67 -6.24 16.76 9.32
N TYR A 68 -5.60 17.94 9.34
CA TYR A 68 -5.36 18.64 10.59
C TYR A 68 -6.68 19.28 11.04
N CYS A 69 -7.42 18.61 11.93
CA CYS A 69 -8.70 19.11 12.45
C CYS A 69 -8.56 19.99 13.72
N GLY A 70 -7.34 20.26 14.19
CA GLY A 70 -7.09 21.11 15.37
C GLY A 70 -7.86 20.63 16.61
N ALA A 71 -8.45 21.55 17.37
CA ALA A 71 -9.21 21.23 18.59
C ALA A 71 -10.43 20.30 18.36
N ARG A 72 -10.96 20.19 17.13
CA ARG A 72 -12.08 19.28 16.80
C ARG A 72 -11.69 17.80 16.83
N CYS A 73 -10.40 17.47 16.81
CA CYS A 73 -9.96 16.08 16.92
C CYS A 73 -10.07 15.54 18.36
N TYR A 74 -10.20 16.41 19.38
CA TYR A 74 -10.41 16.01 20.78
C TYR A 74 -11.88 15.69 21.05
N SER A 75 -12.40 14.67 20.37
CA SER A 75 -13.68 14.06 20.73
C SER A 75 -13.49 13.17 21.96
N SER A 76 -14.38 13.26 22.94
CA SER A 76 -14.42 12.32 24.07
C SER A 76 -14.50 10.87 23.58
N GLY A 77 -13.79 9.96 24.24
CA GLY A 77 -13.72 8.55 23.88
C GLY A 77 -12.95 8.22 22.60
N SER A 78 -12.15 9.16 22.07
CA SER A 78 -11.32 8.91 20.88
C SER A 78 -10.32 7.77 21.10
N TRP A 79 -9.70 7.71 22.29
CA TRP A 79 -8.81 6.61 22.68
C TRP A 79 -9.54 5.28 22.81
N ASP A 80 -10.73 5.25 23.41
CA ASP A 80 -11.51 4.03 23.59
C ASP A 80 -11.91 3.44 22.23
N ARG A 81 -12.38 4.28 21.31
CA ARG A 81 -12.70 3.85 19.94
C ARG A 81 -11.48 3.33 19.19
N TYR A 82 -10.33 3.99 19.35
CA TYR A 82 -9.08 3.56 18.72
C TYR A 82 -8.60 2.22 19.29
N SER A 83 -8.42 2.15 20.61
CA SER A 83 -7.90 0.97 21.31
C SER A 83 -8.79 -0.26 21.12
N TYR A 84 -10.12 -0.09 21.10
CA TYR A 84 -11.08 -1.18 20.88
C TYR A 84 -10.86 -1.92 19.55
N GLN A 85 -10.36 -1.25 18.50
CA GLN A 85 -10.07 -1.93 17.21
C GLN A 85 -8.94 -2.97 17.31
N TYR A 86 -8.04 -2.79 18.28
CA TYR A 86 -6.85 -3.61 18.46
C TYR A 86 -6.98 -4.57 19.64
N LEU A 87 -7.53 -4.12 20.76
CA LEU A 87 -7.70 -4.94 21.97
C LEU A 87 -8.55 -6.18 21.72
N ARG A 88 -9.56 -6.10 20.84
CA ARG A 88 -10.38 -7.25 20.43
C ARG A 88 -9.59 -8.38 19.74
N ARG A 89 -8.33 -8.13 19.34
CA ARG A 89 -7.45 -9.08 18.65
C ARG A 89 -6.50 -9.83 19.61
N ALA A 90 -6.67 -9.66 20.93
CA ALA A 90 -5.75 -10.22 21.93
C ALA A 90 -5.61 -11.74 21.86
N SER A 91 -6.70 -12.47 21.58
CA SER A 91 -6.68 -13.93 21.41
C SER A 91 -5.76 -14.38 20.27
N GLY A 92 -5.75 -13.64 19.15
CA GLY A 92 -4.82 -13.83 18.04
C GLY A 92 -3.37 -13.62 18.46
N GLY A 93 -3.11 -12.67 19.36
CA GLY A 93 -1.78 -12.40 19.92
C GLY A 93 -1.29 -13.55 20.80
N VAL A 94 -2.16 -14.06 21.67
CA VAL A 94 -1.84 -15.27 22.48
C VAL A 94 -1.51 -16.46 21.58
N TYR A 95 -2.30 -16.69 20.53
CA TYR A 95 -2.02 -17.75 19.56
C TYR A 95 -0.69 -17.53 18.84
N PHE A 96 -0.43 -16.30 18.37
CA PHE A 96 0.81 -15.95 17.69
C PHE A 96 2.04 -16.19 18.58
N MET A 97 1.99 -15.74 19.84
CA MET A 97 3.07 -15.96 20.81
C MET A 97 3.32 -17.43 21.08
N LYS A 98 2.26 -18.24 21.24
CA LYS A 98 2.39 -19.70 21.40
C LYS A 98 3.04 -20.34 20.17
N LYS A 99 2.54 -20.00 18.97
CA LYS A 99 3.04 -20.55 17.70
C LYS A 99 4.50 -20.19 17.44
N PHE A 100 4.91 -18.96 17.76
CA PHE A 100 6.25 -18.45 17.47
C PHE A 100 7.14 -18.30 18.71
N HIS A 101 6.84 -19.00 19.80
CA HIS A 101 7.53 -18.90 21.08
C HIS A 101 9.06 -18.94 20.96
N ASN A 102 9.58 -19.94 20.25
CA ASN A 102 11.03 -20.11 20.07
C ASN A 102 11.67 -18.95 19.30
N THR A 103 10.98 -18.42 18.30
CA THR A 103 11.45 -17.29 17.50
C THR A 103 11.45 -16.01 18.33
N LEU A 104 10.38 -15.74 19.07
CA LEU A 104 10.28 -14.59 19.97
C LEU A 104 11.34 -14.66 21.08
N LYS A 105 11.58 -15.85 21.66
CA LYS A 105 12.65 -16.07 22.65
C LYS A 105 14.04 -15.79 22.06
N LYS A 106 14.30 -16.18 20.81
CA LYS A 106 15.56 -15.86 20.11
C LYS A 106 15.69 -14.35 19.89
N ALA A 107 14.61 -13.68 19.48
CA ALA A 107 14.58 -12.23 19.29
C ALA A 107 14.85 -11.49 20.61
N TYR A 108 14.20 -11.90 21.70
CA TYR A 108 14.47 -11.36 23.04
C TYR A 108 15.94 -11.53 23.44
N LYS A 109 16.49 -12.74 23.31
CA LYS A 109 17.90 -12.99 23.68
C LYS A 109 18.88 -12.08 22.93
N LYS A 110 18.62 -11.84 21.64
CA LYS A 110 19.49 -11.05 20.76
C LYS A 110 19.29 -9.54 20.90
N TYR A 111 18.03 -9.08 20.95
CA TYR A 111 17.67 -7.68 20.82
C TYR A 111 17.11 -7.05 22.09
N LYS A 112 16.87 -7.85 23.14
CA LYS A 112 16.30 -7.40 24.43
C LYS A 112 14.94 -6.69 24.31
N VAL A 113 14.18 -7.03 23.27
CA VAL A 113 12.79 -6.59 23.09
C VAL A 113 11.86 -7.70 23.57
N GLU A 114 10.95 -7.37 24.48
CA GLU A 114 10.01 -8.35 25.03
C GLU A 114 9.06 -8.91 23.94
N PRO A 115 8.76 -10.22 23.98
CA PRO A 115 7.88 -10.88 23.00
C PRO A 115 6.53 -10.21 22.78
N GLU A 116 5.96 -9.61 23.82
CA GLU A 116 4.67 -8.94 23.81
C GLU A 116 4.70 -7.71 22.90
N TYR A 117 5.79 -6.92 22.91
CA TYR A 117 5.91 -5.74 22.05
C TYR A 117 5.99 -6.13 20.58
N ILE A 118 6.80 -7.14 20.26
CA ILE A 118 6.92 -7.66 18.88
C ILE A 118 5.55 -8.17 18.40
N THR A 119 4.87 -8.93 19.25
CA THR A 119 3.54 -9.48 18.95
C THR A 119 2.51 -8.37 18.74
N ALA A 120 2.49 -7.36 19.62
CA ALA A 120 1.56 -6.24 19.52
C ALA A 120 1.75 -5.44 18.23
N ILE A 121 3.00 -5.14 17.85
CA ILE A 121 3.30 -4.46 16.58
C ILE A 121 2.76 -5.26 15.40
N ILE A 122 3.06 -6.55 15.33
CA ILE A 122 2.58 -7.41 14.22
C ILE A 122 1.04 -7.49 14.19
N GLY A 123 0.40 -7.52 15.36
CA GLY A 123 -1.06 -7.53 15.50
C GLY A 123 -1.75 -6.23 15.07
N ILE A 124 -1.11 -5.09 15.34
CA ILE A 124 -1.56 -3.76 14.91
C ILE A 124 -1.40 -3.63 13.39
N GLU A 125 -0.20 -3.91 12.87
CA GLU A 125 0.17 -3.67 11.47
C GLU A 125 -0.54 -4.60 10.48
N SER A 126 -0.74 -5.87 10.86
CA SER A 126 -1.17 -6.88 9.89
C SER A 126 -2.16 -7.91 10.40
N GLU A 127 -2.67 -7.73 11.63
CA GLU A 127 -3.52 -8.72 12.30
C GLU A 127 -2.87 -10.12 12.24
N TYR A 128 -1.61 -10.19 12.68
CA TYR A 128 -0.81 -11.43 12.69
C TYR A 128 -0.60 -12.04 11.30
N GLY A 129 -0.69 -11.21 10.25
CA GLY A 129 -0.48 -11.55 8.86
C GLY A 129 -1.76 -11.87 8.08
N SER A 130 -2.96 -11.75 8.65
CA SER A 130 -4.19 -11.88 7.86
C SER A 130 -4.43 -10.68 6.94
N ARG A 131 -3.84 -9.51 7.25
CA ARG A 131 -3.96 -8.26 6.48
C ARG A 131 -2.58 -7.70 6.13
N ARG A 132 -1.95 -8.20 5.06
CA ARG A 132 -0.59 -7.75 4.65
C ARG A 132 -0.57 -6.70 3.54
N GLY A 133 -1.73 -6.36 2.97
CA GLY A 133 -1.86 -5.44 1.84
C GLY A 133 -3.29 -5.01 1.61
#